data_AF-A0A8S1EKN5-F1
#
_entry.id   AF-A0A8S1EKN5-F1
#
_cell.length_a   1.000
_cell.length_b   1.000
_cell.length_c   1.000
_cell.angle_alpha   90.00
_cell.angle_beta   90.00
_cell.angle_gamma   90.00
#
_symmetry.space_group_name_H-M   'P 1'
#
loop_
_entity.id
_entity.type
_entity.pdbx_description
1 polymer ?
#
loop_
_entity_poly.entity_id
_entity_poly.type
_entity_poly.pdbx_seq_one_letter_code
_entity_poly.pdbx_strand_id
1 'polypeptide(L)'
;MRTLRVIVSNCVQLVLRNDKLLISPLKLLFLLFSWVIPYLILANYLESCLLPFRALCYTQSDLLSTKPISQDFNTYILQFNFEDSYHNLSWKMMAIYGFVLEQLPSVEQIVVTNDDTIVNVTALEQVLHFHEGPVMLGKVSRGYPRIFLPWLTWHVPSDMYPHLCYPLFVQGSSFVLSKEGAKLLVKNVCKVPLIHLDDVFMGVLANCAGLKLKHSDGFDKHIFENFVVYHYQYSRHSADYLQSLWNTSQLKYLV
;
A
#
# COMPACT_ATOMS: atom_id res chain seq x y z
N MET A 1 -0.86 31.87 -13.17
CA MET A 1 -0.09 31.51 -14.40
C MET A 1 0.62 32.68 -15.08
N ARG A 2 -0.04 33.81 -15.41
CA ARG A 2 0.62 34.95 -16.10
C ARG A 2 1.79 35.56 -15.32
N THR A 3 1.61 35.85 -14.02
CA THR A 3 2.65 36.44 -13.17
C THR A 3 3.89 35.56 -13.04
N LEU A 4 3.68 34.24 -12.96
CA LEU A 4 4.76 33.28 -12.79
C LEU A 4 5.57 33.09 -14.09
N ARG A 5 4.91 33.13 -15.26
CA ARG A 5 5.61 33.18 -16.56
C ARG A 5 6.52 34.40 -16.68
N VAL A 6 6.09 35.56 -16.19
CA VAL A 6 6.89 36.79 -16.22
C VAL A 6 8.11 36.66 -15.32
N ILE A 7 7.94 36.11 -14.11
CA ILE A 7 9.04 35.88 -13.16
C ILE A 7 10.07 34.89 -13.75
N VAL A 8 9.61 33.76 -14.27
CA VAL A 8 10.47 32.74 -14.89
C VAL A 8 11.19 33.29 -16.12
N SER A 9 10.49 34.03 -16.99
CA SER A 9 11.08 34.69 -18.15
C SER A 9 12.18 35.68 -17.76
N ASN A 10 11.95 36.49 -16.73
CA ASN A 10 12.94 37.45 -16.25
C ASN A 10 14.16 36.76 -15.63
N CYS A 11 13.96 35.66 -14.88
CA CYS A 11 15.07 34.85 -14.35
C CYS A 11 15.90 34.20 -15.46
N VAL A 12 15.26 33.62 -16.48
CA VAL A 12 15.96 33.01 -17.63
C VAL A 12 16.77 34.06 -18.40
N GLN A 13 16.19 35.25 -18.65
CA GLN A 13 16.90 36.35 -19.30
C GLN A 13 18.08 36.87 -18.48
N LEU A 14 17.98 36.90 -17.15
CA LEU A 14 19.09 37.28 -16.26
C LEU A 14 20.24 36.27 -16.30
N VAL A 15 19.97 34.97 -16.41
CA VAL A 15 21.00 33.92 -16.43
C VAL A 15 21.71 33.84 -17.79
N LEU A 16 20.95 34.03 -18.89
CA LEU A 16 21.42 33.98 -20.28
C LEU A 16 22.01 35.31 -20.78
N ARG A 17 22.09 36.34 -19.93
CA ARG A 17 22.47 37.73 -20.31
C ARG A 17 23.87 37.91 -20.92
N ASN A 18 24.72 36.88 -20.91
CA ASN A 18 26.04 36.93 -21.53
C ASN A 18 26.13 35.86 -22.62
N ASP A 19 26.45 36.28 -23.84
CA ASP A 19 26.63 35.48 -25.07
C ASP A 19 27.82 34.50 -25.00
N LYS A 20 27.89 33.66 -23.96
CA LYS A 20 28.82 32.54 -23.90
C LYS A 20 28.07 31.29 -24.35
N LEU A 21 28.53 30.68 -25.45
CA LEU A 21 27.96 29.45 -26.03
C LEU A 21 27.87 28.26 -25.05
N LEU A 22 28.64 28.30 -23.96
CA LEU A 22 28.67 27.26 -22.91
C LEU A 22 28.13 27.84 -21.59
N ILE A 23 26.95 27.37 -21.20
CA ILE A 23 26.34 27.66 -19.91
C ILE A 23 27.14 26.92 -18.82
N SER A 24 27.72 27.66 -17.86
CA SER A 24 28.44 27.05 -16.74
C SER A 24 27.51 26.14 -15.92
N PRO A 25 28.01 25.04 -15.31
CA PRO A 25 27.20 24.13 -14.48
C PRO A 25 26.36 24.84 -13.42
N LEU A 26 26.91 25.87 -12.77
CA LEU A 26 26.20 26.66 -11.76
C LEU A 26 24.98 27.40 -12.34
N LYS A 27 25.11 28.01 -13.51
CA LYS A 27 24.00 28.66 -14.22
C LYS A 27 22.93 27.67 -14.67
N LEU A 28 23.34 26.47 -15.06
CA LEU A 28 22.45 25.38 -15.43
C LEU A 28 21.64 24.89 -14.23
N LEU A 29 22.28 24.80 -13.06
CA LEU A 29 21.64 24.50 -11.78
C LEU A 29 20.61 25.59 -11.38
N PHE A 30 20.97 26.86 -11.51
CA PHE A 30 20.03 27.97 -11.26
C PHE A 30 18.84 27.97 -12.22
N LEU A 31 19.06 27.67 -13.51
CA LEU A 31 17.98 27.52 -14.47
C LEU A 31 17.06 26.35 -14.11
N LEU A 32 17.61 25.20 -13.72
CA LEU A 32 16.84 24.07 -13.21
C LEU A 32 15.98 24.49 -12.01
N PHE A 33 16.54 25.11 -10.97
CA PHE A 33 15.77 25.54 -9.80
C PHE A 33 14.73 26.62 -10.11
N SER A 34 15.02 27.53 -11.05
CA SER A 34 14.10 28.61 -11.46
C SER A 34 12.83 28.10 -12.15
N TRP A 35 12.86 26.90 -12.73
CA TRP A 35 11.69 26.24 -13.31
C TRP A 35 11.11 25.19 -12.38
N VAL A 36 11.95 24.44 -11.66
CA VAL A 36 11.54 23.34 -10.78
C VAL A 36 10.75 23.85 -9.57
N ILE A 37 11.20 24.91 -8.88
CA ILE A 37 10.49 25.39 -7.68
C ILE A 37 9.09 25.94 -8.04
N PRO A 38 8.95 26.81 -9.06
CA PRO A 38 7.63 27.28 -9.46
C PRO A 38 6.77 26.17 -10.07
N TYR A 39 7.37 25.21 -10.78
CA TYR A 39 6.68 24.01 -11.25
C TYR A 39 6.19 23.17 -10.08
N LEU A 40 6.95 22.93 -9.02
CA LEU A 40 6.51 22.16 -7.85
C LEU A 40 5.41 22.86 -7.04
N ILE A 41 5.37 24.20 -7.07
CA ILE A 41 4.31 25.02 -6.45
C ILE A 41 3.02 25.02 -7.30
N LEU A 42 3.13 24.86 -8.62
CA LEU A 42 1.99 24.86 -9.57
C LEU A 42 1.57 23.48 -10.07
N ALA A 43 2.44 22.48 -9.95
CA ALA A 43 2.17 21.12 -10.34
C ALA A 43 1.09 20.60 -9.40
N ASN A 44 0.22 19.78 -9.98
CA ASN A 44 -0.92 19.20 -9.29
C ASN A 44 -0.45 18.57 -7.97
N TYR A 45 -1.24 18.64 -6.90
CA TYR A 45 -0.93 18.12 -5.55
C TYR A 45 -0.18 16.77 -5.55
N LEU A 46 -0.54 15.89 -6.50
CA LEU A 46 0.18 14.66 -6.83
C LEU A 46 1.69 14.85 -6.99
N GLU A 47 2.18 15.74 -7.85
CA GLU A 47 3.62 15.94 -8.07
C GLU A 47 4.34 16.56 -6.86
N SER A 48 3.68 17.44 -6.10
CA SER A 48 4.28 18.04 -4.88
C SER A 48 4.44 17.03 -3.73
N CYS A 49 3.48 16.11 -3.56
CA CYS A 49 3.58 15.00 -2.59
C CYS A 49 4.44 13.85 -3.11
N LEU A 50 4.44 13.60 -4.42
CA LEU A 50 5.17 12.51 -5.03
C LEU A 50 6.65 12.79 -5.17
N LEU A 51 7.12 14.04 -5.36
CA LEU A 51 8.55 14.28 -5.59
C LEU A 51 9.44 13.91 -4.40
N PRO A 52 9.14 14.32 -3.15
CA PRO A 52 9.93 13.91 -1.99
C PRO A 52 9.84 12.41 -1.73
N PHE A 53 8.64 11.83 -1.92
CA PHE A 53 8.43 10.40 -1.75
C PHE A 53 9.13 9.56 -2.82
N ARG A 54 9.06 9.97 -4.09
CA ARG A 54 9.81 9.36 -5.20
C ARG A 54 11.30 9.51 -4.94
N ALA A 55 11.77 10.68 -4.54
CA ALA A 55 13.17 10.88 -4.18
C ALA A 55 13.58 9.89 -3.08
N LEU A 56 12.86 9.82 -1.96
CA LEU A 56 13.10 8.87 -0.88
C LEU A 56 13.06 7.41 -1.37
N CYS A 57 12.03 7.02 -2.11
CA CYS A 57 11.81 5.65 -2.56
C CYS A 57 12.84 5.21 -3.62
N TYR A 58 13.34 6.14 -4.45
CA TYR A 58 14.38 5.89 -5.45
C TYR A 58 15.80 6.00 -4.89
N THR A 59 16.04 6.78 -3.83
CA THR A 59 17.36 6.92 -3.20
C THR A 59 17.57 5.99 -2.01
N GLN A 60 16.48 5.52 -1.39
CA GLN A 60 16.46 4.61 -0.26
C GLN A 60 15.97 3.24 -0.74
N SER A 61 16.71 2.62 -1.67
CA SER A 61 16.46 1.25 -2.15
C SER A 61 16.32 0.25 -1.01
N ASP A 62 16.99 0.53 0.11
CA ASP A 62 16.98 -0.26 1.34
C ASP A 62 15.60 -0.35 2.01
N LEU A 63 14.69 0.61 1.75
CA LEU A 63 13.38 0.64 2.38
C LEU A 63 12.45 -0.47 1.84
N LEU A 64 12.61 -0.83 0.56
CA LEU A 64 11.93 -1.97 -0.08
C LEU A 64 12.78 -3.25 -0.05
N SER A 65 14.10 -3.12 0.04
CA SER A 65 15.02 -4.26 0.13
C SER A 65 15.30 -4.69 1.57
N THR A 66 14.33 -4.50 2.48
CA THR A 66 14.47 -4.92 3.87
C THR A 66 14.62 -6.44 3.91
N LYS A 67 15.88 -6.90 3.83
CA LYS A 67 16.21 -8.29 4.08
C LYS A 67 15.83 -8.56 5.53
N PRO A 68 15.15 -9.67 5.82
CA PRO A 68 14.78 -9.98 7.18
C PRO A 68 16.04 -10.12 8.04
N ILE A 69 16.00 -9.60 9.27
CA ILE A 69 17.10 -9.69 10.23
C ILE A 69 17.24 -11.15 10.71
N SER A 70 16.13 -11.85 10.84
CA SER A 70 16.07 -13.26 11.22
C SER A 70 15.05 -13.99 10.35
N GLN A 71 15.45 -15.18 9.91
CA GLN A 71 14.57 -16.17 9.31
C GLN A 71 14.73 -17.41 10.17
N ASP A 72 13.73 -17.71 10.97
CA ASP A 72 13.70 -18.96 11.71
C ASP A 72 12.57 -19.81 11.15
N PHE A 73 12.92 -20.70 10.23
CA PHE A 73 11.98 -21.64 9.63
C PHE A 73 11.45 -22.67 10.64
N ASN A 74 12.08 -22.80 11.82
CA ASN A 74 11.55 -23.63 12.89
C ASN A 74 10.46 -22.91 13.70
N THR A 75 10.40 -21.57 13.65
CA THR A 75 9.37 -20.76 14.34
C THR A 75 8.42 -20.04 13.38
N TYR A 76 8.63 -20.10 12.07
CA TYR A 76 7.82 -19.43 11.04
C TYR A 76 7.75 -17.90 11.20
N ILE A 77 8.80 -17.30 11.78
CA ILE A 77 8.87 -15.86 12.03
C ILE A 77 9.69 -15.16 10.95
N LEU A 78 9.13 -14.09 10.41
CA LEU A 78 9.80 -13.16 9.50
C LEU A 78 9.89 -11.77 10.16
N GLN A 79 11.12 -11.30 10.41
CA GLN A 79 11.35 -10.04 11.11
C GLN A 79 12.15 -9.05 10.27
N PHE A 80 11.68 -7.80 10.19
CA PHE A 80 12.32 -6.72 9.45
C PHE A 80 12.85 -5.61 10.38
N ASN A 81 13.79 -4.79 9.88
CA ASN A 81 14.42 -3.73 10.66
C ASN A 81 13.67 -2.38 10.58
N PHE A 82 12.41 -2.35 11.04
CA PHE A 82 11.65 -1.11 11.20
C PHE A 82 10.69 -1.20 12.39
N GLU A 83 10.21 -0.05 12.86
CA GLU A 83 9.23 0.00 13.94
C GLU A 83 7.87 -0.57 13.49
N ASP A 84 7.48 -1.70 14.07
CA ASP A 84 6.18 -2.34 13.83
C ASP A 84 5.08 -1.54 14.54
N SER A 85 4.47 -0.61 13.80
CA SER A 85 3.39 0.25 14.27
C SER A 85 2.24 0.28 13.27
N TYR A 86 1.06 0.67 13.72
CA TYR A 86 -0.11 0.81 12.86
C TYR A 86 0.15 1.79 11.69
N HIS A 87 1.01 2.80 11.91
CA HIS A 87 1.36 3.76 10.87
C HIS A 87 2.32 3.21 9.79
N ASN A 88 2.98 2.09 10.07
CA ASN A 88 3.99 1.46 9.19
C ASN A 88 3.47 0.18 8.53
N LEU A 89 2.18 -0.14 8.64
CA LEU A 89 1.60 -1.36 8.04
C LEU A 89 1.82 -1.42 6.53
N SER A 90 1.63 -0.31 5.81
CA SER A 90 1.90 -0.26 4.37
C SER A 90 3.34 -0.68 4.01
N TRP A 91 4.32 -0.27 4.81
CA TRP A 91 5.71 -0.70 4.62
C TRP A 91 5.90 -2.17 4.94
N LYS A 92 5.31 -2.64 6.04
CA LYS A 92 5.31 -4.06 6.42
C LYS A 92 4.80 -4.95 5.29
N MET A 93 3.69 -4.56 4.66
CA MET A 93 3.11 -5.30 3.54
C MET A 93 4.03 -5.32 2.32
N MET A 94 4.62 -4.18 1.95
CA MET A 94 5.55 -4.12 0.82
C MET A 94 6.83 -4.93 1.06
N ALA A 95 7.35 -4.93 2.29
CA ALA A 95 8.51 -5.74 2.69
C ALA A 95 8.20 -7.24 2.62
N ILE A 96 7.05 -7.68 3.13
CA ILE A 96 6.59 -9.07 3.03
C ILE A 96 6.46 -9.49 1.57
N TYR A 97 5.86 -8.68 0.71
CA TYR A 97 5.72 -9.01 -0.71
C TYR A 97 7.07 -9.06 -1.42
N GLY A 98 7.98 -8.12 -1.15
CA GLY A 98 9.34 -8.15 -1.66
C GLY A 98 10.05 -9.46 -1.28
N PHE A 99 9.96 -9.85 -0.01
CA PHE A 99 10.53 -11.10 0.50
C PHE A 99 9.94 -12.34 -0.19
N VAL A 100 8.61 -12.47 -0.26
CA VAL A 100 7.95 -13.63 -0.89
C VAL A 100 8.35 -13.74 -2.36
N LEU A 101 8.39 -12.62 -3.09
CA LEU A 101 8.74 -12.59 -4.51
C LEU A 101 10.20 -12.99 -4.77
N GLU A 102 11.12 -12.63 -3.88
CA GLU A 102 12.54 -12.92 -4.01
C GLU A 102 12.90 -14.32 -3.51
N GLN A 103 12.37 -14.72 -2.35
CA GLN A 103 12.80 -15.92 -1.63
C GLN A 103 11.89 -17.15 -1.84
N LEU A 104 10.63 -16.94 -2.25
CA LEU A 104 9.65 -18.02 -2.42
C LEU A 104 9.10 -18.04 -3.87
N PRO A 105 9.96 -18.31 -4.88
CA PRO A 105 9.58 -18.21 -6.28
C PRO A 105 8.54 -19.24 -6.73
N SER A 106 8.25 -20.28 -5.94
CA SER A 106 7.21 -21.28 -6.21
C SER A 106 5.81 -20.86 -5.73
N VAL A 107 5.70 -19.78 -4.95
CA VAL A 107 4.41 -19.28 -4.45
C VAL A 107 3.66 -18.56 -5.56
N GLU A 108 2.44 -18.98 -5.83
CA GLU A 108 1.56 -18.39 -6.85
C GLU A 108 0.47 -17.48 -6.24
N GLN A 109 0.10 -17.73 -4.97
CA GLN A 109 -0.91 -16.97 -4.25
C GLN A 109 -0.47 -16.74 -2.81
N ILE A 110 -0.73 -15.54 -2.30
CA ILE A 110 -0.41 -15.09 -0.95
C ILE A 110 -1.73 -14.87 -0.23
N VAL A 111 -1.99 -15.63 0.82
CA VAL A 111 -3.13 -15.40 1.71
C VAL A 111 -2.64 -14.52 2.86
N VAL A 112 -3.27 -13.36 3.01
CA VAL A 112 -2.98 -12.42 4.10
C VAL A 112 -4.15 -12.49 5.09
N THR A 113 -3.83 -12.56 6.38
CA THR A 113 -4.83 -12.55 7.46
C THR A 113 -4.24 -11.91 8.72
N ASN A 114 -5.07 -11.28 9.53
CA ASN A 114 -4.64 -10.75 10.83
C ASN A 114 -4.60 -11.84 11.91
N ASP A 115 -3.85 -11.58 12.98
CA ASP A 115 -3.72 -12.49 14.13
C ASP A 115 -4.97 -12.60 15.01
N ASP A 116 -5.97 -11.75 14.76
CA ASP A 116 -7.26 -11.69 15.44
C ASP A 116 -8.43 -12.22 14.58
N THR A 117 -8.12 -13.13 13.64
CA THR A 117 -9.08 -13.71 12.70
C THR A 117 -9.18 -15.24 12.83
N ILE A 118 -10.27 -15.81 12.32
CA ILE A 118 -10.41 -17.26 12.12
C ILE A 118 -10.63 -17.52 10.64
N VAL A 119 -9.81 -18.40 10.06
CA VAL A 119 -9.88 -18.77 8.64
C VAL A 119 -10.54 -20.14 8.50
N ASN A 120 -11.60 -20.23 7.70
CA ASN A 120 -12.19 -21.49 7.28
C ASN A 120 -11.43 -22.01 6.07
N VAL A 121 -10.50 -22.94 6.29
CA VAL A 121 -9.59 -23.45 5.25
C VAL A 121 -10.34 -24.13 4.10
N THR A 122 -11.41 -24.89 4.37
CA THR A 122 -12.23 -25.56 3.35
C THR A 122 -12.93 -24.54 2.45
N ALA A 123 -13.46 -23.46 3.02
CA ALA A 123 -14.05 -22.37 2.23
C ALA A 123 -12.99 -21.54 1.51
N LEU A 124 -11.81 -21.36 2.11
CA LEU A 124 -10.68 -20.68 1.48
C LEU A 124 -10.21 -21.43 0.23
N GLU A 125 -10.05 -22.74 0.29
CA GLU A 125 -9.63 -23.56 -0.85
C GLU A 125 -10.54 -23.35 -2.08
N GLN A 126 -11.86 -23.28 -1.85
CA GLN A 126 -12.84 -23.03 -2.91
C GLN A 126 -12.65 -21.68 -3.62
N VAL A 127 -12.10 -20.67 -2.93
CA VAL A 127 -11.84 -19.35 -3.53
C VAL A 127 -10.44 -19.22 -4.14
N LEU A 128 -9.51 -20.14 -3.87
CA LEU A 128 -8.14 -20.12 -4.43
C LEU A 128 -8.07 -20.51 -5.91
N HIS A 129 -9.14 -21.05 -6.51
CA HIS A 129 -9.17 -21.50 -7.91
C HIS A 129 -9.16 -20.37 -8.97
N PHE A 130 -8.80 -19.12 -8.64
CA PHE A 130 -8.59 -18.07 -9.65
C PHE A 130 -7.15 -18.10 -10.19
N HIS A 131 -6.98 -18.21 -11.51
CA HIS A 131 -5.67 -18.47 -12.12
C HIS A 131 -5.25 -17.44 -13.19
N GLU A 132 -5.92 -16.29 -13.29
CA GLU A 132 -5.66 -15.38 -14.40
C GLU A 132 -5.34 -13.95 -13.96
N GLY A 133 -4.06 -13.61 -14.11
CA GLY A 133 -3.53 -12.25 -14.08
C GLY A 133 -3.34 -11.65 -12.68
N PRO A 134 -2.92 -10.37 -12.62
CA PRO A 134 -2.80 -9.65 -11.36
C PRO A 134 -4.18 -9.43 -10.75
N VAL A 135 -4.49 -10.21 -9.72
CA VAL A 135 -5.73 -10.16 -8.94
C VAL A 135 -5.43 -10.05 -7.45
N MET A 136 -6.27 -9.29 -6.76
CA MET A 136 -6.46 -9.32 -5.32
C MET A 136 -7.95 -9.62 -5.03
N LEU A 137 -8.21 -10.68 -4.26
CA LEU A 137 -9.53 -11.19 -3.95
C LEU A 137 -9.82 -11.03 -2.46
N GLY A 138 -11.00 -10.53 -2.12
CA GLY A 138 -11.45 -10.40 -0.72
C GLY A 138 -12.70 -9.53 -0.64
N LYS A 139 -12.96 -8.93 0.52
CA LYS A 139 -14.08 -8.00 0.67
C LYS A 139 -13.73 -6.62 0.10
N VAL A 140 -14.18 -6.36 -1.13
CA VAL A 140 -13.99 -5.06 -1.80
C VAL A 140 -14.94 -4.01 -1.23
N SER A 141 -14.37 -2.94 -0.69
CA SER A 141 -15.05 -1.70 -0.28
C SER A 141 -15.16 -0.72 -1.44
N ARG A 142 -16.29 0.02 -1.50
CA ARG A 142 -16.59 0.98 -2.57
C ARG A 142 -17.03 2.32 -1.99
N GLY A 143 -16.34 3.40 -2.38
CA GLY A 143 -16.73 4.76 -1.99
C GLY A 143 -16.65 5.03 -0.48
N TYR A 144 -15.76 4.32 0.23
CA TYR A 144 -15.62 4.46 1.67
C TYR A 144 -15.10 5.87 2.03
N PRO A 145 -15.76 6.60 2.95
CA PRO A 145 -15.36 7.95 3.29
C PRO A 145 -14.05 7.96 4.08
N ARG A 146 -13.17 8.92 3.78
CA ARG A 146 -11.99 9.20 4.60
C ARG A 146 -12.45 9.72 5.95
N ILE A 147 -11.99 9.06 7.02
CA ILE A 147 -12.21 9.53 8.37
C ILE A 147 -11.31 10.75 8.61
N PHE A 148 -11.92 11.90 8.89
CA PHE A 148 -11.23 13.19 9.04
C PHE A 148 -11.11 13.65 10.50
N LEU A 149 -11.66 12.90 11.47
CA LEU A 149 -11.56 13.22 12.91
C LEU A 149 -10.25 12.66 13.48
N PRO A 150 -9.31 13.49 13.97
CA PRO A 150 -7.95 13.05 14.32
C PRO A 150 -7.82 12.02 15.45
N TRP A 151 -8.85 11.90 16.29
CA TRP A 151 -8.86 10.97 17.44
C TRP A 151 -9.36 9.57 17.10
N LEU A 152 -9.79 9.33 15.85
CA LEU A 152 -10.22 8.01 15.40
C LEU A 152 -9.02 7.21 14.86
N THR A 153 -8.93 5.93 15.20
CA THR A 153 -7.81 5.03 14.87
C THR A 153 -7.46 5.01 13.38
N TRP A 154 -8.47 5.13 12.51
CA TRP A 154 -8.32 5.07 11.06
C TRP A 154 -8.35 6.45 10.38
N HIS A 155 -8.06 7.50 11.14
CA HIS A 155 -7.93 8.85 10.61
C HIS A 155 -6.76 8.96 9.64
N VAL A 156 -7.03 9.41 8.42
CA VAL A 156 -6.00 9.77 7.45
C VAL A 156 -6.06 11.27 7.24
N PRO A 157 -4.97 12.03 7.44
CA PRO A 157 -4.99 13.48 7.28
C PRO A 157 -5.05 13.88 5.79
N SER A 158 -5.56 15.08 5.50
CA SER A 158 -5.81 15.53 4.11
C SER A 158 -4.54 15.82 3.32
N ASP A 159 -3.44 16.10 4.00
CA ASP A 159 -2.11 16.26 3.42
C ASP A 159 -1.50 14.92 2.97
N MET A 160 -1.91 13.80 3.57
CA MET A 160 -1.57 12.44 3.16
C MET A 160 -2.50 11.90 2.05
N TYR A 161 -3.81 12.14 2.18
CA TYR A 161 -4.79 11.76 1.16
C TYR A 161 -5.87 12.86 1.01
N PRO A 162 -5.90 13.58 -0.13
CA PRO A 162 -6.67 14.81 -0.26
C PRO A 162 -8.15 14.56 -0.57
N HIS A 163 -8.48 13.38 -1.10
CA HIS A 163 -9.84 13.06 -1.50
C HIS A 163 -10.70 12.68 -0.30
N LEU A 164 -11.99 12.95 -0.40
CA LEU A 164 -12.96 12.67 0.67
C LEU A 164 -13.38 11.20 0.72
N CYS A 165 -13.23 10.45 -0.36
CA CYS A 165 -13.53 9.03 -0.44
C CYS A 165 -12.35 8.28 -1.03
N TYR A 166 -12.09 7.08 -0.51
CA TYR A 166 -11.10 6.18 -1.06
C TYR A 166 -11.61 5.54 -2.37
N PRO A 167 -10.71 5.14 -3.29
CA PRO A 167 -11.09 4.34 -4.44
C PRO A 167 -11.50 2.93 -3.99
N LEU A 168 -11.73 2.02 -4.94
CA LEU A 168 -11.94 0.61 -4.60
C LEU A 168 -10.70 0.07 -3.86
N PHE A 169 -10.91 -0.62 -2.74
CA PHE A 169 -9.86 -1.34 -2.02
C PHE A 169 -10.42 -2.61 -1.40
N VAL A 170 -9.56 -3.58 -1.11
CA VAL A 170 -9.94 -4.81 -0.38
C VAL A 170 -9.64 -4.57 1.09
N GLN A 171 -10.61 -4.84 1.98
CA GLN A 171 -10.45 -4.58 3.41
C GLN A 171 -9.30 -5.39 4.03
N GLY A 172 -8.56 -4.77 4.96
CA GLY A 172 -7.30 -5.29 5.49
C GLY A 172 -7.38 -6.50 6.42
N SER A 173 -8.57 -6.98 6.80
CA SER A 173 -8.66 -8.13 7.72
C SER A 173 -8.19 -9.44 7.10
N SER A 174 -8.51 -9.67 5.82
CA SER A 174 -7.93 -10.75 5.02
C SER A 174 -8.21 -10.60 3.53
N PHE A 175 -7.30 -11.11 2.71
CA PHE A 175 -7.43 -11.22 1.26
C PHE A 175 -6.47 -12.25 0.67
N VAL A 176 -6.71 -12.64 -0.58
CA VAL A 176 -5.80 -13.44 -1.39
C VAL A 176 -5.20 -12.56 -2.48
N LEU A 177 -3.89 -12.56 -2.60
CA LEU A 177 -3.13 -11.80 -3.58
C LEU A 177 -2.38 -12.76 -4.51
N SER A 178 -2.61 -12.67 -5.82
CA SER A 178 -1.77 -13.36 -6.80
C SER A 178 -0.32 -12.87 -6.75
N LYS A 179 0.63 -13.73 -7.08
CA LYS A 179 2.04 -13.38 -7.25
C LYS A 179 2.23 -12.22 -8.24
N GLU A 180 1.50 -12.23 -9.35
CA GLU A 180 1.49 -11.15 -10.36
C GLU A 180 0.98 -9.85 -9.76
N GLY A 181 -0.03 -9.92 -8.90
CA GLY A 181 -0.54 -8.78 -8.15
C GLY A 181 0.49 -8.22 -7.17
N ALA A 182 1.18 -9.07 -6.42
CA ALA A 182 2.27 -8.66 -5.53
C ALA A 182 3.41 -7.98 -6.30
N LYS A 183 3.84 -8.55 -7.44
CA LYS A 183 4.84 -7.93 -8.33
C LYS A 183 4.38 -6.55 -8.80
N LEU A 184 3.10 -6.42 -9.16
CA LEU A 184 2.53 -5.17 -9.64
C LEU A 184 2.50 -4.10 -8.54
N LEU A 185 2.13 -4.46 -7.31
CA LEU A 185 2.16 -3.55 -6.15
C LEU A 185 3.59 -3.09 -5.84
N VAL A 186 4.53 -4.02 -5.64
CA VAL A 186 5.94 -3.71 -5.31
C VAL A 186 6.58 -2.85 -6.41
N LYS A 187 6.33 -3.15 -7.69
CA LYS A 187 6.86 -2.35 -8.81
C LYS A 187 6.33 -0.91 -8.86
N ASN A 188 5.11 -0.68 -8.37
CA ASN A 188 4.46 0.62 -8.46
C ASN A 188 4.39 1.38 -7.12
N VAL A 189 4.92 0.80 -6.03
CA VAL A 189 4.88 1.39 -4.68
C VAL A 189 5.39 2.83 -4.65
N CYS A 190 6.47 3.15 -5.37
CA CYS A 190 7.04 4.50 -5.42
C CYS A 190 6.23 5.50 -6.28
N LYS A 191 5.14 5.07 -6.94
CA LYS A 191 4.33 5.94 -7.82
C LYS A 191 3.17 6.62 -7.11
N VAL A 192 2.86 6.23 -5.88
CA VAL A 192 1.77 6.75 -5.07
C VAL A 192 2.34 7.22 -3.73
N PRO A 193 1.91 8.37 -3.16
CA PRO A 193 2.36 8.75 -1.83
C PRO A 193 1.94 7.70 -0.80
N LEU A 194 2.81 7.44 0.19
CA LEU A 194 2.49 6.50 1.26
C LEU A 194 1.24 6.93 2.01
N ILE A 195 0.30 5.99 2.16
CA ILE A 195 -0.84 6.10 3.07
C ILE A 195 -0.58 5.05 4.16
N HIS A 196 -0.77 5.41 5.42
CA HIS A 196 -0.41 4.52 6.52
C HIS A 196 -1.38 3.33 6.71
N LEU A 197 -2.62 3.48 6.27
CA LEU A 197 -3.58 2.38 6.14
C LEU A 197 -3.18 1.54 4.93
N ASP A 198 -2.75 0.30 5.19
CA ASP A 198 -2.22 -0.63 4.20
C ASP A 198 -3.27 -1.05 3.16
N ASP A 199 -4.49 -1.33 3.60
CA ASP A 199 -5.61 -1.70 2.73
C ASP A 199 -5.98 -0.56 1.76
N VAL A 200 -6.07 0.68 2.25
CA VAL A 200 -6.30 1.88 1.43
C VAL A 200 -5.10 2.13 0.51
N PHE A 201 -3.87 2.03 1.01
CA PHE A 201 -2.66 2.23 0.21
C PHE A 201 -2.58 1.25 -0.96
N MET A 202 -2.79 -0.04 -0.69
CA MET A 202 -2.88 -1.09 -1.71
C MET A 202 -4.05 -0.84 -2.66
N GLY A 203 -5.18 -0.33 -2.18
CA GLY A 203 -6.29 0.12 -3.02
C GLY A 203 -5.90 1.21 -4.00
N VAL A 204 -5.25 2.29 -3.54
CA VAL A 204 -4.79 3.36 -4.42
C VAL A 204 -3.78 2.83 -5.45
N LEU A 205 -2.79 2.04 -5.01
CA LEU A 205 -1.84 1.38 -5.91
C LEU A 205 -2.53 0.50 -6.95
N ALA A 206 -3.53 -0.27 -6.51
CA ALA A 206 -4.28 -1.17 -7.38
C ALA A 206 -4.98 -0.42 -8.51
N ASN A 207 -5.65 0.68 -8.17
CA ASN A 207 -6.36 1.50 -9.14
C ASN A 207 -5.39 2.23 -10.09
N CYS A 208 -4.23 2.68 -9.61
CA CYS A 208 -3.21 3.31 -10.44
C CYS A 208 -2.48 2.33 -11.38
N ALA A 209 -2.23 1.10 -10.92
CA ALA A 209 -1.42 0.11 -11.62
C ALA A 209 -2.25 -0.89 -12.45
N GLY A 210 -3.57 -0.88 -12.33
CA GLY A 210 -4.45 -1.82 -13.03
C GLY A 210 -4.53 -3.20 -12.39
N LEU A 211 -4.33 -3.32 -11.07
CA LEU A 211 -4.58 -4.55 -10.32
C LEU A 211 -6.08 -4.79 -10.21
N LYS A 212 -6.54 -5.98 -10.61
CA LYS A 212 -7.96 -6.33 -10.55
C LYS A 212 -8.37 -6.68 -9.12
N LEU A 213 -9.25 -5.88 -8.54
CA LEU A 213 -9.86 -6.16 -7.24
C LEU A 213 -11.15 -6.97 -7.44
N LYS A 214 -11.20 -8.20 -6.92
CA LYS A 214 -12.35 -9.11 -7.03
C LYS A 214 -13.05 -9.24 -5.69
N HIS A 215 -14.32 -8.86 -5.64
CA HIS A 215 -15.14 -9.09 -4.45
C HIS A 215 -15.41 -10.59 -4.29
N SER A 216 -15.24 -11.09 -3.07
CA SER A 216 -15.65 -12.42 -2.66
C SER A 216 -16.40 -12.33 -1.34
N ASP A 217 -17.59 -12.93 -1.31
CA ASP A 217 -18.33 -13.10 -0.07
C ASP A 217 -17.55 -13.99 0.92
N GLY A 218 -17.88 -13.86 2.20
CA GLY A 218 -17.30 -14.66 3.27
C GLY A 218 -16.03 -14.09 3.90
N PHE A 219 -15.36 -13.12 3.26
CA PHE A 219 -14.27 -12.36 3.89
C PHE A 219 -14.82 -11.30 4.84
N ASP A 220 -14.13 -11.07 5.97
CA ASP A 220 -14.49 -10.07 7.00
C ASP A 220 -15.94 -10.22 7.52
N LYS A 221 -16.28 -11.44 7.92
CA LYS A 221 -17.59 -11.77 8.51
C LYS A 221 -17.50 -11.79 10.03
N HIS A 222 -18.50 -11.23 10.70
CA HIS A 222 -18.62 -11.28 12.17
C HIS A 222 -19.56 -12.40 12.65
N ILE A 223 -19.96 -13.30 11.74
CA ILE A 223 -20.83 -14.45 12.01
C ILE A 223 -20.23 -15.70 11.38
N PHE A 224 -20.54 -16.87 11.96
CA PHE A 224 -20.00 -18.16 11.53
C PHE A 224 -20.74 -18.79 10.34
N GLU A 225 -21.65 -18.06 9.70
CA GLU A 225 -22.38 -18.51 8.52
C GLU A 225 -21.68 -18.09 7.23
N ASN A 226 -21.38 -19.07 6.37
CA ASN A 226 -20.78 -18.86 5.04
C ASN A 226 -19.54 -17.94 5.06
N PHE A 227 -18.72 -18.02 6.10
CA PHE A 227 -17.48 -17.26 6.19
C PHE A 227 -16.31 -18.03 5.58
N VAL A 228 -15.45 -17.27 4.91
CA VAL A 228 -14.08 -17.65 4.55
C VAL A 228 -13.15 -17.15 5.65
N VAL A 229 -13.31 -15.89 6.06
CA VAL A 229 -12.57 -15.30 7.18
C VAL A 229 -13.51 -14.59 8.14
N TYR A 230 -13.50 -15.05 9.38
CA TYR A 230 -14.18 -14.41 10.50
C TYR A 230 -13.27 -13.33 11.10
N HIS A 231 -13.83 -12.14 11.28
CA HIS A 231 -13.17 -11.00 11.88
C HIS A 231 -14.21 -10.06 12.49
N TYR A 232 -13.89 -9.46 13.63
CA TYR A 232 -14.74 -8.49 14.29
C TYR A 232 -14.04 -7.14 14.46
N GLN A 233 -14.28 -6.24 13.51
CA GLN A 233 -13.56 -4.99 13.36
C GLN A 233 -13.60 -4.06 14.60
N TYR A 234 -14.62 -4.19 15.47
CA TYR A 234 -14.82 -3.31 16.62
C TYR A 234 -14.19 -3.80 17.93
N SER A 235 -13.73 -5.06 17.99
CA SER A 235 -13.10 -5.59 19.20
C SER A 235 -12.04 -6.62 18.83
N ARG A 236 -10.81 -6.40 19.29
CA ARG A 236 -9.74 -7.37 19.13
C ARG A 236 -9.97 -8.53 20.08
N HIS A 237 -10.02 -9.73 19.54
CA HIS A 237 -10.24 -10.95 20.29
C HIS A 237 -8.91 -11.59 20.70
N SER A 238 -8.85 -12.19 21.90
CA SER A 238 -7.68 -12.95 22.33
C SER A 238 -7.60 -14.29 21.59
N ALA A 239 -6.40 -14.86 21.51
CA ALA A 239 -6.19 -16.19 20.92
C ALA A 239 -7.05 -17.25 21.62
N ASP A 240 -7.13 -17.24 22.96
CA ASP A 240 -7.97 -18.17 23.73
C ASP A 240 -9.46 -18.05 23.37
N TYR A 241 -9.93 -16.81 23.20
CA TYR A 241 -11.31 -16.56 22.80
C TYR A 241 -11.58 -17.09 21.39
N LEU A 242 -10.72 -16.78 20.42
CA LEU A 242 -10.85 -17.28 19.05
C LEU A 242 -10.78 -18.82 19.01
N GLN A 243 -9.93 -19.43 19.82
CA GLN A 243 -9.86 -20.89 19.95
C GLN A 243 -11.13 -21.47 20.56
N SER A 244 -11.70 -20.84 21.59
CA SER A 244 -12.99 -21.24 22.16
C SER A 244 -14.12 -21.14 21.12
N LEU A 245 -14.19 -20.04 20.36
CA LEU A 245 -15.16 -19.84 19.30
C LEU A 245 -15.04 -20.93 18.24
N TRP A 246 -13.82 -21.20 17.77
CA TRP A 246 -13.54 -22.27 16.82
C TRP A 246 -14.01 -23.63 17.34
N ASN A 247 -13.71 -23.95 18.60
CA ASN A 247 -14.11 -25.21 19.23
C ASN A 247 -15.63 -25.38 19.36
N THR A 248 -16.37 -24.27 19.51
CA THR A 248 -17.84 -24.27 19.58
C THR A 248 -18.51 -24.27 18.20
N SER A 249 -17.78 -23.87 17.16
CA SER A 249 -18.30 -23.86 15.80
C SER A 249 -18.49 -25.28 15.27
N GLN A 250 -19.55 -25.52 14.50
CA GLN A 250 -19.82 -26.81 13.85
C GLN A 250 -18.78 -27.19 12.79
N LEU A 251 -17.79 -26.32 12.51
CA LEU A 251 -16.75 -26.53 11.52
C LEU A 251 -15.73 -27.61 11.90
N LYS A 252 -15.72 -28.06 13.16
CA LYS A 252 -14.87 -29.16 13.63
C LYS A 252 -15.07 -30.47 12.87
N TYR A 253 -16.18 -30.63 12.16
CA TYR A 253 -16.54 -31.87 11.46
C TYR A 253 -16.31 -31.83 9.94
N LEU A 254 -15.67 -30.77 9.42
CA LEU A 254 -15.47 -30.54 7.98
C LEU A 254 -13.99 -30.54 7.53
N VAL A 255 -13.07 -30.95 8.42
CA VAL A 255 -11.64 -31.13 8.14
C VAL A 255 -11.27 -32.58 8.37
#